data_AF-A0A0F9R8W8-F1
#
_entry.id   AF-A0A0F9R8W8-F1
#
_cell.length_a   1.000
_cell.length_b   1.000
_cell.length_c   1.000
_cell.angle_alpha   90.00
_cell.angle_beta   90.00
_cell.angle_gamma   90.00
#
_symmetry.space_group_name_H-M   'P 1'
#
loop_
_entity.id
_entity.type
_entity.pdbx_description
1 polymer ?
#
loop_
_entity_poly.entity_id
_entity_poly.type
_entity_poly.pdbx_seq_one_letter_code
_entity_poly.pdbx_strand_id
1 'polypeptide(L)'
;MSEYLFLFYHNIMNRPTITLLFVLFITVVHSQQKRLPADLRQHNLTTYDASLFNPAFSAGRNNPESVAVWARWQWQGIDANPSTLFLNYTRALNERSAAGIGFFQHNTGIFVNTGAALNYAHTFKLNSMVRLAIGANIFGFRQKLADDRFSVDPNLPLPISNESNDFILQMAPGISLEVQRFTLSLTSENLLDYNFESKEGNTAKSDKVFMSLLSYDFPITLGSETNSFLRPSVYMRTLPGQSNQIGFYTHLNTDGYYGQVGYNNFYGYALGGGYTFFNRLTVGALMEIGTGASLQKETSFELMASYFLGTPGDRHKMVGNIEEDVNPLEEIELREEDSEVEEMSGKVADGENQVDEKKDAQKYREAEVKQQRKNEKKVRDSLAQVQKDIESTAKKEQKQLEQQAKETVKKQAAIDKANAQEAEIKRAETAKAEEQAKAKIAFEEAEKANKARKMDSITQGKNAEKLELQKEQQREMDSIAQASANGIRKDNSKPNVQVKQVEIITPQKGEKYEEIQIEDGLVPGFYLIANVFSTKTYFEAFKSHLILNGIQPLTFKRSKNGFNYVYLKRYNVIKEARAARDSKFGGKYSGDTWIFRVVQK
;
A
#
# COMPACT_ATOMS: atom_id res chain seq x y z
N MET A 1 31.07 32.95 29.81
CA MET A 1 30.12 33.06 28.67
C MET A 1 28.83 32.26 28.92
N SER A 2 28.46 31.96 30.18
CA SER A 2 27.25 31.18 30.51
C SER A 2 26.11 32.00 31.13
N GLU A 3 26.35 33.25 31.54
CA GLU A 3 25.27 34.10 32.08
C GLU A 3 24.39 34.71 30.99
N TYR A 4 24.95 34.99 29.80
CA TYR A 4 24.17 35.48 28.65
C TYR A 4 23.25 34.42 28.03
N LEU A 5 23.61 33.12 28.13
CA LEU A 5 22.79 32.03 27.60
C LEU A 5 21.59 31.70 28.51
N PHE A 6 21.75 31.91 29.82
CA PHE A 6 20.70 31.66 30.81
C PHE A 6 19.59 32.71 30.74
N LEU A 7 19.96 33.99 30.50
CA LEU A 7 19.00 35.08 30.28
C LEU A 7 18.26 34.97 28.93
N PHE A 8 18.85 34.34 27.92
CA PHE A 8 18.20 34.08 26.62
C PHE A 8 17.16 32.96 26.72
N TYR A 9 17.47 31.87 27.44
CA TYR A 9 16.53 30.75 27.66
C TYR A 9 15.38 31.10 28.59
N HIS A 10 15.61 31.93 29.61
CA HIS A 10 14.56 32.36 30.53
C HIS A 10 13.54 33.32 29.87
N ASN A 11 13.98 34.15 28.91
CA ASN A 11 13.10 35.06 28.18
C ASN A 11 12.19 34.37 27.15
N ILE A 12 12.59 33.22 26.61
CA ILE A 12 11.80 32.46 25.62
C ILE A 12 10.71 31.63 26.31
N MET A 13 10.95 31.12 27.53
CA MET A 13 9.97 30.29 28.25
C MET A 13 8.89 31.06 29.03
N ASN A 14 9.05 32.37 29.28
CA ASN A 14 8.09 33.18 30.04
C ASN A 14 7.14 34.02 29.17
N ARG A 15 7.15 33.86 27.84
CA ARG A 15 6.22 34.55 26.94
C ARG A 15 5.16 33.57 26.45
N PRO A 16 3.92 33.59 27.01
CA PRO A 16 2.86 32.67 26.60
C PRO A 16 2.51 32.80 25.11
N THR A 17 2.88 33.91 24.46
CA THR A 17 2.72 34.13 23.02
C THR A 17 3.62 33.26 22.14
N ILE A 18 4.83 32.88 22.58
CA ILE A 18 5.77 32.08 21.75
C ILE A 18 5.42 30.59 21.82
N THR A 19 5.01 30.10 23.00
CA THR A 19 4.52 28.73 23.17
C THR A 19 3.18 28.51 22.47
N LEU A 20 2.30 29.53 22.45
CA LEU A 20 1.05 29.50 21.70
C LEU A 20 1.28 29.49 20.18
N LEU A 21 2.28 30.23 19.68
CA LEU A 21 2.70 30.19 18.27
C LEU A 21 3.28 28.82 17.86
N PHE A 22 3.99 28.14 18.77
CA PHE A 22 4.54 26.80 18.51
C PHE A 22 3.45 25.70 18.53
N VAL A 23 2.41 25.87 19.36
CA VAL A 23 1.24 24.98 19.40
C VAL A 23 0.28 25.25 18.22
N LEU A 24 0.18 26.50 17.74
CA LEU A 24 -0.53 26.83 16.50
C LEU A 24 0.19 26.33 15.25
N PHE A 25 1.52 26.20 15.26
CA PHE A 25 2.27 25.65 14.11
C PHE A 25 2.08 24.13 13.92
N ILE A 26 1.56 23.42 14.95
CA ILE A 26 1.32 21.96 14.91
C ILE A 26 -0.14 21.62 14.59
N THR A 27 -1.02 22.62 14.49
CA THR A 27 -2.40 22.43 14.01
C THR A 27 -2.54 22.86 12.55
N VAL A 28 -1.73 22.24 11.67
CA VAL A 28 -2.12 22.16 10.25
C VAL A 28 -3.22 21.12 10.16
N VAL A 29 -4.46 21.58 10.30
CA VAL A 29 -5.64 20.83 9.89
C VAL A 29 -5.49 20.59 8.39
N HIS A 30 -5.02 19.40 8.04
CA HIS A 30 -5.17 18.90 6.68
C HIS A 30 -6.65 18.58 6.54
N SER A 31 -7.39 19.52 5.93
CA SER A 31 -8.65 19.16 5.30
C SER A 31 -8.33 18.15 4.21
N GLN A 32 -8.43 16.86 4.53
CA GLN A 32 -8.43 15.83 3.50
C GLN A 32 -9.77 15.96 2.80
N GLN A 33 -9.79 16.64 1.66
CA GLN A 33 -10.82 16.36 0.67
C GLN A 33 -10.72 14.86 0.39
N LYS A 34 -11.74 14.09 0.81
CA LYS A 34 -11.90 12.71 0.37
C LYS A 34 -12.11 12.76 -1.14
N ARG A 35 -11.03 12.73 -1.89
CA ARG A 35 -11.07 12.50 -3.34
C ARG A 35 -11.22 10.99 -3.53
N LEU A 36 -12.18 10.60 -4.38
CA LEU A 36 -12.24 9.21 -4.80
C LEU A 36 -10.96 8.88 -5.58
N PRO A 37 -10.41 7.67 -5.42
CA PRO A 37 -9.18 7.31 -6.10
C PRO A 37 -9.37 7.35 -7.63
N ALA A 38 -8.38 7.90 -8.32
CA ALA A 38 -8.32 7.95 -9.79
C ALA A 38 -7.86 6.59 -10.33
N ASP A 39 -8.73 5.60 -10.18
CA ASP A 39 -8.43 4.19 -10.41
C ASP A 39 -9.22 3.68 -11.63
N LEU A 40 -8.59 2.88 -12.50
CA LEU A 40 -9.23 2.40 -13.73
C LEU A 40 -10.10 1.15 -13.51
N ARG A 41 -10.06 0.59 -12.29
CA ARG A 41 -10.87 -0.55 -11.77
C ARG A 41 -10.71 -1.87 -12.52
N GLN A 42 -9.69 -1.99 -13.35
CA GLN A 42 -9.27 -3.21 -14.04
C GLN A 42 -8.62 -4.19 -13.08
N HIS A 43 -9.06 -5.46 -13.13
CA HIS A 43 -8.45 -6.51 -12.32
C HIS A 43 -8.64 -7.94 -12.89
N ASN A 44 -9.54 -8.10 -13.87
CA ASN A 44 -9.75 -9.37 -14.56
C ASN A 44 -9.06 -9.46 -15.93
N LEU A 45 -8.29 -8.44 -16.33
CA LEU A 45 -7.58 -8.40 -17.61
C LEU A 45 -6.34 -9.30 -17.57
N THR A 46 -6.48 -10.55 -18.00
CA THR A 46 -5.43 -11.57 -17.89
C THR A 46 -4.64 -11.83 -19.18
N THR A 47 -5.31 -11.70 -20.32
CA THR A 47 -4.82 -12.13 -21.64
C THR A 47 -5.05 -11.03 -22.68
N TYR A 48 -6.24 -10.43 -22.70
CA TYR A 48 -6.55 -9.30 -23.58
C TYR A 48 -6.53 -8.02 -22.75
N ASP A 49 -5.92 -6.96 -23.28
CA ASP A 49 -5.69 -5.70 -22.57
C ASP A 49 -4.99 -5.84 -21.21
N ALA A 50 -4.27 -6.94 -21.01
CA ALA A 50 -3.40 -7.18 -19.85
C ALA A 50 -2.34 -6.08 -19.69
N SER A 51 -1.99 -5.36 -20.76
CA SER A 51 -1.16 -4.15 -20.73
C SER A 51 -1.73 -3.04 -19.83
N LEU A 52 -3.06 -2.95 -19.71
CA LEU A 52 -3.74 -2.00 -18.82
C LEU A 52 -3.63 -2.44 -17.36
N PHE A 53 -3.57 -3.75 -17.10
CA PHE A 53 -3.34 -4.31 -15.77
C PHE A 53 -1.87 -4.20 -15.35
N ASN A 54 -0.92 -4.53 -16.23
CA ASN A 54 0.50 -4.29 -16.05
C ASN A 54 1.17 -4.05 -17.41
N PRO A 55 1.84 -2.91 -17.64
CA PRO A 55 2.40 -2.59 -18.94
C PRO A 55 3.46 -3.59 -19.42
N ALA A 56 4.17 -4.29 -18.50
CA ALA A 56 5.15 -5.31 -18.87
C ALA A 56 4.52 -6.51 -19.59
N PHE A 57 3.21 -6.71 -19.47
CA PHE A 57 2.48 -7.80 -20.12
C PHE A 57 2.28 -7.62 -21.63
N SER A 58 2.52 -6.41 -22.15
CA SER A 58 2.47 -6.15 -23.60
C SER A 58 3.44 -6.99 -24.42
N ALA A 59 4.59 -7.37 -23.84
CA ALA A 59 5.60 -8.15 -24.55
C ALA A 59 5.31 -9.68 -24.57
N GLY A 60 4.23 -10.13 -23.94
CA GLY A 60 3.91 -11.56 -23.86
C GLY A 60 2.42 -11.83 -23.74
N ARG A 61 1.84 -11.57 -22.57
CA ARG A 61 0.46 -11.98 -22.27
C ARG A 61 -0.60 -11.35 -23.17
N ASN A 62 -0.34 -10.15 -23.69
CA ASN A 62 -1.28 -9.36 -24.48
C ASN A 62 -1.56 -9.92 -25.88
N ASN A 63 -0.90 -11.01 -26.29
CA ASN A 63 -0.88 -11.50 -27.68
C ASN A 63 -0.64 -10.33 -28.64
N PRO A 64 0.61 -9.83 -28.75
CA PRO A 64 0.95 -8.76 -29.67
C PRO A 64 0.42 -9.04 -31.09
N GLU A 65 0.31 -8.02 -31.94
CA GLU A 65 -0.40 -8.12 -33.23
C GLU A 65 -1.93 -8.24 -33.06
N SER A 66 -2.51 -7.60 -32.05
CA SER A 66 -3.95 -7.66 -31.80
C SER A 66 -4.59 -6.28 -31.61
N VAL A 67 -5.84 -6.19 -32.08
CA VAL A 67 -6.77 -5.12 -31.70
C VAL A 67 -7.71 -5.69 -30.67
N ALA A 68 -7.86 -5.05 -29.52
CA ALA A 68 -8.74 -5.48 -28.44
C ALA A 68 -9.64 -4.33 -28.00
N VAL A 69 -10.88 -4.66 -27.67
CA VAL A 69 -11.83 -3.77 -27.03
C VAL A 69 -12.32 -4.40 -25.75
N TRP A 70 -12.33 -3.62 -24.68
CA TRP A 70 -12.84 -3.98 -23.37
C TRP A 70 -13.85 -2.93 -22.93
N ALA A 71 -15.03 -3.38 -22.54
CA ALA A 71 -16.07 -2.55 -21.97
C ALA A 71 -16.49 -3.11 -20.62
N ARG A 72 -16.62 -2.25 -19.61
CA ARG A 72 -17.03 -2.62 -18.25
C ARG A 72 -18.11 -1.67 -17.76
N TRP A 73 -19.17 -2.22 -17.19
CA TRP A 73 -20.23 -1.50 -16.50
C TRP A 73 -20.37 -2.02 -15.08
N GLN A 74 -20.41 -1.12 -14.10
CA GLN A 74 -20.41 -1.50 -12.68
C GLN A 74 -21.69 -1.04 -12.00
N TRP A 75 -22.21 -1.87 -11.09
CA TRP A 75 -23.21 -1.50 -10.09
C TRP A 75 -24.47 -0.91 -10.72
N GLN A 76 -25.15 -1.71 -11.55
CA GLN A 76 -26.23 -1.24 -12.43
C GLN A 76 -27.48 -0.76 -11.65
N GLY A 77 -27.45 0.51 -11.19
CA GLY A 77 -28.56 1.26 -10.59
C GLY A 77 -29.16 2.33 -11.51
N ILE A 78 -30.08 3.15 -10.99
CA ILE A 78 -30.92 4.09 -11.78
C ILE A 78 -30.20 5.40 -12.18
N ASP A 79 -28.97 5.70 -11.74
CA ASP A 79 -28.22 6.86 -12.26
C ASP A 79 -26.69 6.77 -12.00
N ALA A 80 -25.88 7.29 -12.92
CA ALA A 80 -24.42 7.51 -12.82
C ALA A 80 -23.51 6.29 -12.52
N ASN A 81 -23.83 5.13 -13.10
CA ASN A 81 -23.04 3.91 -12.95
C ASN A 81 -21.62 4.06 -13.57
N PRO A 82 -20.55 3.71 -12.85
CA PRO A 82 -19.21 3.73 -13.40
C PRO A 82 -19.06 2.80 -14.60
N SER A 83 -18.33 3.26 -15.61
CA SER A 83 -18.15 2.53 -16.85
C SER A 83 -16.78 2.78 -17.47
N THR A 84 -16.20 1.79 -18.10
CA THR A 84 -14.95 1.92 -18.85
C THR A 84 -15.13 1.36 -20.25
N LEU A 85 -14.62 2.08 -21.24
CA LEU A 85 -14.39 1.59 -22.59
C LEU A 85 -12.90 1.77 -22.90
N PHE A 86 -12.25 0.71 -23.35
CA PHE A 86 -10.87 0.72 -23.78
C PHE A 86 -10.78 0.03 -25.14
N LEU A 87 -10.19 0.71 -26.11
CA LEU A 87 -9.83 0.16 -27.41
C LEU A 87 -8.31 0.25 -27.52
N ASN A 88 -7.64 -0.85 -27.83
CA ASN A 88 -6.19 -0.91 -27.82
C ASN A 88 -5.69 -1.73 -29.00
N TYR A 89 -4.60 -1.26 -29.60
CA TYR A 89 -3.84 -1.98 -30.60
C TYR A 89 -2.44 -2.23 -30.04
N THR A 90 -2.02 -3.49 -29.96
CA THR A 90 -0.69 -3.88 -29.49
C THR A 90 0.07 -4.60 -30.60
N ARG A 91 1.38 -4.34 -30.72
CA ARG A 91 2.26 -4.93 -31.72
C ARG A 91 3.64 -5.24 -31.13
N ALA A 92 4.23 -6.39 -31.49
CA ALA A 92 5.63 -6.66 -31.25
C ALA A 92 6.48 -5.85 -32.25
N LEU A 93 7.42 -5.09 -31.71
CA LEU A 93 8.38 -4.34 -32.50
C LEU A 93 9.58 -5.21 -32.90
N ASN A 94 9.91 -6.16 -32.02
CA ASN A 94 10.93 -7.19 -32.17
C ASN A 94 10.69 -8.27 -31.11
N GLU A 95 11.50 -9.33 -31.09
CA GLU A 95 11.41 -10.42 -30.09
C GLU A 95 11.52 -9.99 -28.61
N ARG A 96 11.99 -8.76 -28.35
CA ARG A 96 12.25 -8.26 -27.01
C ARG A 96 11.39 -7.06 -26.65
N SER A 97 10.59 -6.52 -27.56
CA SER A 97 9.90 -5.24 -27.32
C SER A 97 8.53 -5.23 -27.98
N ALA A 98 7.55 -4.68 -27.26
CA ALA A 98 6.21 -4.45 -27.78
C ALA A 98 5.77 -3.02 -27.47
N ALA A 99 4.93 -2.49 -28.33
CA ALA A 99 4.30 -1.20 -28.13
C ALA A 99 2.81 -1.30 -28.42
N GLY A 100 2.03 -0.42 -27.79
CA GLY A 100 0.62 -0.30 -28.05
C GLY A 100 0.13 1.13 -28.00
N ILE A 101 -0.99 1.36 -28.68
CA ILE A 101 -1.74 2.61 -28.63
C ILE A 101 -3.20 2.27 -28.39
N GLY A 102 -3.82 2.99 -27.47
CA GLY A 102 -5.22 2.81 -27.14
C GLY A 102 -5.96 4.12 -26.96
N PHE A 103 -7.27 4.05 -27.15
CA PHE A 103 -8.23 5.06 -26.78
C PHE A 103 -8.99 4.55 -25.55
N PHE A 104 -9.27 5.44 -24.60
CA PHE A 104 -10.11 5.10 -23.46
C PHE A 104 -11.11 6.19 -23.13
N GLN A 105 -12.27 5.75 -22.66
CA GLN A 105 -13.24 6.57 -21.97
C GLN A 105 -13.59 5.90 -20.65
N HIS A 106 -13.34 6.58 -19.55
CA HIS A 106 -13.51 6.05 -18.21
C HIS A 106 -14.36 6.98 -17.35
N ASN A 107 -15.56 6.55 -17.04
CA ASN A 107 -16.47 7.21 -16.12
C ASN A 107 -16.31 6.61 -14.72
N THR A 108 -15.82 7.42 -13.80
CA THR A 108 -15.63 7.07 -12.38
C THR A 108 -16.92 7.14 -11.56
N GLY A 109 -17.97 7.76 -12.12
CA GLY A 109 -19.21 8.20 -11.46
C GLY A 109 -19.20 9.69 -11.10
N ILE A 110 -18.01 10.32 -10.96
CA ILE A 110 -17.85 11.76 -10.69
C ILE A 110 -17.23 12.47 -11.89
N PHE A 111 -16.20 11.85 -12.47
CA PHE A 111 -15.51 12.36 -13.64
C PHE A 111 -15.56 11.37 -14.79
N VAL A 112 -15.64 11.92 -16.00
CA VAL A 112 -15.42 11.22 -17.26
C VAL A 112 -14.05 11.61 -17.79
N ASN A 113 -13.15 10.63 -17.85
CA ASN A 113 -11.82 10.74 -18.40
C ASN A 113 -11.84 10.21 -19.84
N THR A 114 -11.51 11.05 -20.81
CA THR A 114 -11.44 10.65 -22.22
C THR A 114 -10.07 10.97 -22.78
N GLY A 115 -9.40 9.97 -23.35
CA GLY A 115 -8.03 10.16 -23.81
C GLY A 115 -7.43 8.97 -24.53
N ALA A 116 -6.11 9.01 -24.62
CA ALA A 116 -5.30 7.98 -25.25
C ALA A 116 -4.30 7.39 -24.24
N ALA A 117 -3.95 6.13 -24.47
CA ALA A 117 -2.94 5.39 -23.76
C ALA A 117 -1.83 4.98 -24.74
N LEU A 118 -0.58 5.24 -24.40
CA LEU A 118 0.57 4.65 -25.07
C LEU A 118 1.17 3.61 -24.13
N ASN A 119 1.52 2.45 -24.67
CA ASN A 119 2.19 1.40 -23.95
C ASN A 119 3.52 1.08 -24.61
N TYR A 120 4.56 0.85 -23.81
CA TYR A 120 5.79 0.23 -24.27
C TYR A 120 6.30 -0.77 -23.22
N ALA A 121 6.80 -1.91 -23.68
CA ALA A 121 7.44 -2.92 -22.85
C ALA A 121 8.71 -3.46 -23.52
N HIS A 122 9.72 -3.73 -22.71
CA HIS A 122 10.97 -4.35 -23.12
C HIS A 122 11.29 -5.54 -22.21
N THR A 123 11.74 -6.65 -22.83
CA THR A 123 12.03 -7.92 -22.19
C THR A 123 13.51 -8.24 -22.27
N PHE A 124 14.13 -8.39 -21.11
CA PHE A 124 15.48 -8.90 -20.93
C PHE A 124 15.41 -10.42 -20.72
N LYS A 125 15.85 -11.19 -21.72
CA LYS A 125 16.08 -12.64 -21.60
C LYS A 125 17.40 -12.83 -20.82
N LEU A 126 17.34 -13.02 -19.49
CA LEU A 126 18.54 -13.14 -18.64
C LEU A 126 19.23 -14.49 -18.86
N ASN A 127 18.43 -15.56 -18.99
CA ASN A 127 18.84 -16.89 -19.42
C ASN A 127 17.60 -17.66 -19.96
N SER A 128 17.75 -18.95 -20.29
CA SER A 128 16.67 -19.78 -20.84
C SER A 128 15.48 -19.99 -19.90
N MET A 129 15.65 -19.77 -18.59
CA MET A 129 14.61 -19.93 -17.57
C MET A 129 14.09 -18.61 -17.00
N VAL A 130 14.84 -17.51 -17.13
CA VAL A 130 14.53 -16.25 -16.45
C VAL A 130 14.40 -15.11 -17.45
N ARG A 131 13.23 -14.47 -17.45
CA ARG A 131 12.92 -13.28 -18.25
C ARG A 131 12.50 -12.15 -17.33
N LEU A 132 12.99 -10.96 -17.61
CA LEU A 132 12.60 -9.74 -16.90
C LEU A 132 11.99 -8.77 -17.91
N ALA A 133 10.71 -8.45 -17.78
CA ALA A 133 10.05 -7.43 -18.58
C ALA A 133 9.84 -6.15 -17.76
N ILE A 134 10.11 -5.01 -18.38
CA ILE A 134 9.86 -3.68 -17.83
C ILE A 134 9.01 -2.92 -18.85
N GLY A 135 7.97 -2.25 -18.39
CA GLY A 135 7.12 -1.45 -19.26
C GLY A 135 6.54 -0.22 -18.59
N ALA A 136 5.94 0.65 -19.39
CA ALA A 136 5.19 1.81 -18.92
C ALA A 136 3.96 2.05 -19.80
N ASN A 137 2.86 2.43 -19.16
CA ASN A 137 1.75 3.11 -19.82
C ASN A 137 1.87 4.62 -19.58
N ILE A 138 1.57 5.40 -20.62
CA ILE A 138 1.43 6.85 -20.56
C ILE A 138 0.00 7.18 -21.01
N PHE A 139 -0.79 7.79 -20.13
CA PHE A 139 -2.15 8.22 -20.40
C PHE A 139 -2.19 9.74 -20.54
N GLY A 140 -2.70 10.23 -21.66
CA GLY A 140 -3.04 11.64 -21.83
C GLY A 140 -4.55 11.77 -22.01
N PHE A 141 -5.22 12.45 -21.08
CA PHE A 141 -6.68 12.50 -21.07
C PHE A 141 -7.23 13.82 -20.58
N ARG A 142 -8.43 14.15 -21.04
CA ARG A 142 -9.26 15.21 -20.47
C ARG A 142 -10.17 14.62 -19.42
N GLN A 143 -10.16 15.20 -18.23
CA GLN A 143 -11.05 14.89 -17.12
C GLN A 143 -12.14 15.96 -17.07
N LYS A 144 -13.40 15.54 -17.14
CA LYS A 144 -14.57 16.42 -17.01
C LYS A 144 -15.51 15.88 -15.94
N LEU A 145 -16.32 16.74 -15.32
CA LEU A 145 -17.40 16.29 -14.44
C LEU A 145 -18.41 15.46 -15.23
N ALA A 146 -18.89 14.37 -14.62
CA ALA A 146 -19.84 13.43 -15.23
C ALA A 146 -21.28 13.94 -15.20
N ASP A 147 -21.62 14.85 -14.27
CA ASP A 147 -22.92 15.49 -14.15
C ASP A 147 -22.75 17.01 -14.00
N ASP A 148 -23.21 17.76 -14.99
CA ASP A 148 -23.23 19.23 -15.04
C ASP A 148 -24.66 19.80 -14.81
N ARG A 149 -25.63 18.95 -14.48
CA ARG A 149 -27.06 19.35 -14.36
C ARG A 149 -27.35 20.22 -13.13
N PHE A 150 -26.40 20.35 -12.21
CA PHE A 150 -26.49 21.28 -11.09
C PHE A 150 -25.85 22.61 -11.46
N SER A 151 -26.63 23.50 -12.08
CA SER A 151 -26.26 24.91 -12.20
C SER A 151 -26.17 25.52 -10.80
N VAL A 152 -24.97 25.86 -10.38
CA VAL A 152 -24.72 26.48 -9.08
C VAL A 152 -25.31 27.89 -9.10
N ASP A 153 -26.16 28.23 -8.13
CA ASP A 153 -26.60 29.61 -7.93
C ASP A 153 -25.36 30.49 -7.67
N PRO A 154 -25.07 31.49 -8.52
CA PRO A 154 -23.92 32.38 -8.36
C PRO A 154 -23.87 33.13 -7.02
N ASN A 155 -25.01 33.20 -6.31
CA ASN A 155 -25.13 33.87 -5.02
C ASN A 155 -24.87 32.95 -3.82
N LEU A 156 -24.65 31.65 -4.04
CA LEU A 156 -24.35 30.71 -2.98
C LEU A 156 -22.84 30.44 -2.96
N PRO A 157 -22.09 30.93 -1.95
CA PRO A 157 -20.64 30.73 -1.87
C PRO A 157 -20.34 29.31 -1.41
N LEU A 158 -20.64 28.32 -2.26
CA LEU A 158 -20.17 26.97 -2.10
C LEU A 158 -18.73 26.91 -2.65
N PRO A 159 -17.78 26.28 -1.95
CA PRO A 159 -16.45 26.01 -2.47
C PRO A 159 -16.56 24.89 -3.50
N ILE A 160 -17.09 25.21 -4.67
CA ILE A 160 -17.21 24.28 -5.78
C ILE A 160 -15.99 24.51 -6.64
N SER A 161 -15.26 23.42 -6.90
CA SER A 161 -14.25 23.39 -7.94
C SER A 161 -14.89 23.87 -9.23
N ASN A 162 -14.39 24.97 -9.80
CA ASN A 162 -14.71 25.41 -11.16
C ASN A 162 -14.80 24.18 -12.07
N GLU A 163 -15.81 24.11 -12.95
CA GLU A 163 -15.97 23.01 -13.90
C GLU A 163 -14.64 22.72 -14.59
N SER A 164 -13.93 21.72 -14.08
CA SER A 164 -12.53 21.48 -14.40
C SER A 164 -12.52 20.53 -15.58
N ASN A 165 -12.32 21.09 -16.78
CA ASN A 165 -11.98 20.33 -17.98
C ASN A 165 -10.46 20.25 -18.08
N ASP A 166 -9.87 19.43 -17.22
CA ASP A 166 -8.43 19.40 -17.02
C ASP A 166 -7.78 18.37 -17.94
N PHE A 167 -6.70 18.75 -18.61
CA PHE A 167 -5.82 17.83 -19.29
C PHE A 167 -4.76 17.29 -18.32
N ILE A 168 -4.76 15.97 -18.15
CA ILE A 168 -3.87 15.25 -17.25
C ILE A 168 -3.01 14.31 -18.06
N LEU A 169 -1.71 14.31 -17.75
CA LEU A 169 -0.76 13.31 -18.20
C LEU A 169 -0.40 12.42 -17.00
N GLN A 170 -0.54 11.11 -17.17
CA GLN A 170 -0.29 10.11 -16.13
C GLN A 170 0.62 9.00 -16.65
N MET A 171 1.56 8.54 -15.84
CA MET A 171 2.47 7.45 -16.14
C MET A 171 2.30 6.31 -15.14
N ALA A 172 2.19 5.10 -15.67
CA ALA A 172 1.98 3.87 -14.92
C ALA A 172 3.06 2.84 -15.30
N PRO A 173 4.17 2.75 -14.55
CA PRO A 173 5.21 1.77 -14.82
C PRO A 173 4.88 0.39 -14.27
N GLY A 174 5.52 -0.64 -14.82
CA GLY A 174 5.39 -2.02 -14.39
C GLY A 174 6.62 -2.85 -14.69
N ILE A 175 6.82 -3.87 -13.87
CA ILE A 175 7.89 -4.86 -13.98
C ILE A 175 7.29 -6.25 -13.80
N SER A 176 7.81 -7.22 -14.55
CA SER A 176 7.42 -8.63 -14.49
C SER A 176 8.66 -9.49 -14.54
N LEU A 177 8.87 -10.29 -13.49
CA LEU A 177 9.89 -11.31 -13.43
C LEU A 177 9.23 -12.67 -13.68
N GLU A 178 9.66 -13.33 -14.73
CA GLU A 178 9.22 -14.67 -15.10
C GLU A 178 10.36 -15.66 -14.86
N VAL A 179 10.07 -16.70 -14.07
CA VAL A 179 11.00 -17.79 -13.79
C VAL A 179 10.31 -19.09 -14.21
N GLN A 180 10.72 -19.64 -15.35
CA GLN A 180 10.01 -20.69 -16.05
C GLN A 180 8.54 -20.29 -16.23
N ARG A 181 7.61 -20.99 -15.56
CA ARG A 181 6.16 -20.78 -15.64
C ARG A 181 5.61 -19.91 -14.51
N PHE A 182 6.46 -19.48 -13.59
CA PHE A 182 6.08 -18.58 -12.49
C PHE A 182 6.23 -17.13 -12.92
N THR A 183 5.26 -16.29 -12.60
CA THR A 183 5.33 -14.84 -12.80
C THR A 183 5.15 -14.13 -11.47
N LEU A 184 6.09 -13.24 -11.14
CA LEU A 184 5.93 -12.20 -10.14
C LEU A 184 5.95 -10.85 -10.85
N SER A 185 4.93 -10.03 -10.63
CA SER A 185 4.85 -8.71 -11.25
C SER A 185 4.45 -7.64 -10.26
N LEU A 186 4.98 -6.43 -10.47
CA LEU A 186 4.70 -5.23 -9.68
C LEU A 186 4.40 -4.08 -10.64
N THR A 187 3.42 -3.25 -10.31
CA THR A 187 3.06 -2.09 -11.12
C THR A 187 2.47 -0.99 -10.26
N SER A 188 2.50 0.23 -10.78
CA SER A 188 1.74 1.35 -10.22
C SER A 188 0.87 1.95 -11.31
N GLU A 189 -0.40 2.22 -11.01
CA GLU A 189 -1.38 2.71 -12.01
C GLU A 189 -1.24 4.21 -12.28
N ASN A 190 -0.73 4.98 -11.34
CA ASN A 190 -0.70 6.44 -11.40
C ASN A 190 0.55 7.03 -10.71
N LEU A 191 1.72 6.37 -10.86
CA LEU A 191 2.94 6.71 -10.13
C LEU A 191 3.33 8.18 -10.28
N LEU A 192 3.28 8.68 -11.51
CA LEU A 192 3.52 10.07 -11.85
C LEU A 192 2.29 10.61 -12.57
N ASP A 193 1.87 11.80 -12.20
CA ASP A 193 0.82 12.52 -12.91
C ASP A 193 1.05 14.02 -12.83
N TYR A 194 0.55 14.73 -13.83
CA TYR A 194 0.64 16.17 -13.93
C TYR A 194 -0.65 16.71 -14.55
N ASN A 195 -1.26 17.67 -13.87
CA ASN A 195 -2.44 18.39 -14.32
C ASN A 195 -1.97 19.74 -14.91
N PHE A 196 -2.28 19.99 -16.18
CA PHE A 196 -1.76 21.14 -16.90
C PHE A 196 -2.49 22.45 -16.55
N GLU A 197 -3.72 22.35 -16.05
CA GLU A 197 -4.55 23.47 -15.66
C GLU A 197 -4.16 23.97 -14.27
N SER A 198 -4.06 23.05 -13.29
CA SER A 198 -3.60 23.39 -11.93
C SER A 198 -2.08 23.56 -11.83
N LYS A 199 -1.33 23.07 -12.83
CA LYS A 199 0.14 23.11 -12.90
C LYS A 199 0.85 22.37 -11.77
N GLU A 200 0.21 21.36 -11.21
CA GLU A 200 0.72 20.52 -10.13
C GLU A 200 0.43 19.03 -10.37
N GLY A 201 0.86 18.17 -9.44
CA GLY A 201 0.49 16.75 -9.48
C GLY A 201 -1.03 16.60 -9.36
N ASN A 202 -1.63 15.79 -10.22
CA ASN A 202 -3.07 15.53 -10.21
C ASN A 202 -3.49 14.75 -8.94
N THR A 203 -2.65 13.82 -8.48
CA THR A 203 -2.90 13.02 -7.29
C THR A 203 -1.79 13.18 -6.25
N ALA A 204 -2.18 13.14 -4.96
CA ALA A 204 -1.22 13.24 -3.87
C ALA A 204 -0.30 12.01 -3.81
N LYS A 205 0.82 12.12 -3.08
CA LYS A 205 1.73 10.97 -2.87
C LYS A 205 1.07 9.79 -2.15
N SER A 206 0.09 10.06 -1.30
CA SER A 206 -0.75 9.05 -0.63
C SER A 206 -1.73 8.36 -1.58
N ASP A 207 -1.96 8.96 -2.75
CA ASP A 207 -3.01 8.55 -3.67
C ASP A 207 -2.48 7.62 -4.79
N LYS A 208 -1.24 7.18 -4.65
CA LYS A 208 -0.57 6.28 -5.58
C LYS A 208 -1.06 4.85 -5.36
N VAL A 209 -1.54 4.25 -6.43
CA VAL A 209 -2.02 2.88 -6.48
C VAL A 209 -0.85 1.99 -6.89
N PHE A 210 -0.62 0.93 -6.11
CA PHE A 210 0.35 -0.11 -6.38
C PHE A 210 -0.36 -1.44 -6.45
N MET A 211 0.12 -2.30 -7.33
CA MET A 211 -0.42 -3.63 -7.51
C MET A 211 0.71 -4.65 -7.64
N SER A 212 0.51 -5.81 -7.05
CA SER A 212 1.37 -6.98 -7.18
C SER A 212 0.56 -8.17 -7.63
N LEU A 213 1.15 -9.03 -8.45
CA LEU A 213 0.52 -10.25 -8.94
C LEU A 213 1.54 -11.39 -8.93
N LEU A 214 1.07 -12.54 -8.45
CA LEU A 214 1.75 -13.83 -8.51
C LEU A 214 0.89 -14.79 -9.33
N SER A 215 1.49 -15.51 -10.27
CA SER A 215 0.78 -16.54 -11.03
C SER A 215 1.70 -17.68 -11.46
N TYR A 216 1.12 -18.83 -11.77
CA TYR A 216 1.84 -19.97 -12.32
C TYR A 216 1.05 -20.59 -13.48
N ASP A 217 1.71 -20.88 -14.60
CA ASP A 217 1.08 -21.51 -15.76
C ASP A 217 1.21 -23.04 -15.68
N PHE A 218 0.11 -23.75 -15.44
CA PHE A 218 0.06 -25.20 -15.55
C PHE A 218 -0.31 -25.58 -16.99
N PRO A 219 0.58 -26.22 -17.78
CA PRO A 219 0.18 -26.75 -19.07
C PRO A 219 -0.83 -27.87 -18.84
N ILE A 220 -1.84 -27.90 -19.69
CA ILE A 220 -2.85 -28.96 -19.71
C ILE A 220 -3.07 -29.34 -21.16
N THR A 221 -3.44 -30.60 -21.39
CA THR A 221 -3.81 -31.07 -22.72
C THR A 221 -5.30 -31.33 -22.73
N LEU A 222 -6.03 -30.63 -23.57
CA LEU A 222 -7.49 -30.70 -23.69
C LEU A 222 -7.86 -31.10 -25.11
N GLY A 223 -8.05 -32.40 -25.34
CA GLY A 223 -8.39 -32.92 -26.66
C GLY A 223 -7.25 -32.72 -27.67
N SER A 224 -7.56 -32.07 -28.80
CA SER A 224 -6.60 -31.73 -29.86
C SER A 224 -5.85 -30.41 -29.64
N GLU A 225 -6.17 -29.67 -28.57
CA GLU A 225 -5.54 -28.38 -28.27
C GLU A 225 -4.15 -28.59 -27.68
N THR A 226 -3.11 -28.18 -28.41
CA THR A 226 -1.70 -28.34 -28.00
C THR A 226 -1.19 -27.19 -27.15
N ASN A 227 -1.82 -26.00 -27.24
CA ASN A 227 -1.43 -24.80 -26.52
C ASN A 227 -2.49 -24.40 -25.47
N SER A 228 -2.63 -25.23 -24.44
CA SER A 228 -3.62 -25.01 -23.37
C SER A 228 -2.96 -24.92 -21.99
N PHE A 229 -3.45 -24.01 -21.16
CA PHE A 229 -2.92 -23.83 -19.81
C PHE A 229 -3.98 -23.35 -18.81
N LEU A 230 -3.73 -23.67 -17.54
CA LEU A 230 -4.45 -23.16 -16.39
C LEU A 230 -3.53 -22.23 -15.59
N ARG A 231 -3.94 -20.97 -15.43
CA ARG A 231 -3.19 -19.92 -14.73
C ARG A 231 -3.93 -19.50 -13.44
N PRO A 232 -3.72 -20.17 -12.30
CA PRO A 232 -4.06 -19.61 -11.00
C PRO A 232 -3.19 -18.38 -10.71
N SER A 233 -3.82 -17.37 -10.12
CA SER A 233 -3.25 -16.06 -9.89
C SER A 233 -3.77 -15.47 -8.58
N VAL A 234 -2.90 -14.80 -7.83
CA VAL A 234 -3.26 -13.98 -6.67
C VAL A 234 -2.65 -12.60 -6.82
N TYR A 235 -3.44 -11.56 -6.55
CA TYR A 235 -2.97 -10.18 -6.62
C TYR A 235 -3.39 -9.39 -5.39
N MET A 236 -2.61 -8.35 -5.10
CA MET A 236 -2.89 -7.34 -4.08
C MET A 236 -2.83 -5.97 -4.72
N ARG A 237 -3.79 -5.10 -4.41
CA ARG A 237 -3.89 -3.73 -4.92
C ARG A 237 -4.13 -2.76 -3.77
N THR A 238 -3.34 -1.70 -3.68
CA THR A 238 -3.47 -0.68 -2.63
C THR A 238 -4.30 0.48 -3.14
N LEU A 239 -5.40 0.78 -2.48
CA LEU A 239 -6.26 1.90 -2.84
C LEU A 239 -6.19 3.02 -1.78
N PRO A 240 -6.02 4.29 -2.21
CA PRO A 240 -6.02 5.43 -1.31
C PRO A 240 -7.31 5.53 -0.49
N GLY A 241 -7.17 5.66 0.84
CA GLY A 241 -8.30 5.82 1.75
C GLY A 241 -9.23 4.61 1.87
N GLN A 242 -8.86 3.46 1.29
CA GLN A 242 -9.63 2.21 1.34
C GLN A 242 -8.79 1.05 1.85
N SER A 243 -9.45 -0.05 2.23
CA SER A 243 -8.76 -1.30 2.55
C SER A 243 -8.11 -1.88 1.29
N ASN A 244 -6.94 -2.51 1.45
CA ASN A 244 -6.25 -3.19 0.36
C ASN A 244 -7.17 -4.23 -0.28
N GLN A 245 -7.21 -4.23 -1.61
CA GLN A 245 -7.92 -5.23 -2.38
C GLN A 245 -7.01 -6.44 -2.55
N ILE A 246 -7.55 -7.62 -2.27
CA ILE A 246 -6.89 -8.91 -2.50
C ILE A 246 -7.84 -9.72 -3.36
N GLY A 247 -7.34 -10.20 -4.48
CA GLY A 247 -8.09 -11.05 -5.37
C GLY A 247 -7.32 -12.29 -5.76
N PHE A 248 -8.09 -13.33 -6.08
CA PHE A 248 -7.63 -14.59 -6.62
C PHE A 248 -8.45 -14.88 -7.86
N TYR A 249 -7.81 -15.33 -8.93
CA TYR A 249 -8.52 -15.88 -10.08
C TYR A 249 -7.75 -17.03 -10.68
N THR A 250 -8.48 -17.91 -11.34
CA THR A 250 -7.93 -18.96 -12.18
C THR A 250 -8.44 -18.74 -13.59
N HIS A 251 -7.50 -18.68 -14.55
CA HIS A 251 -7.79 -18.50 -15.96
C HIS A 251 -7.38 -19.75 -16.74
N LEU A 252 -8.36 -20.41 -17.36
CA LEU A 252 -8.17 -21.46 -18.33
C LEU A 252 -8.10 -20.83 -19.72
N ASN A 253 -7.07 -21.14 -20.49
CA ASN A 253 -6.93 -20.65 -21.85
C ASN A 253 -6.55 -21.79 -22.80
N THR A 254 -7.21 -21.85 -23.96
CA THR A 254 -6.95 -22.76 -25.09
C THR A 254 -6.90 -21.93 -26.40
N ASP A 255 -6.70 -22.56 -27.56
CA ASP A 255 -6.70 -21.82 -28.83
C ASP A 255 -8.13 -21.45 -29.26
N GLY A 256 -9.11 -22.28 -28.89
CA GLY A 256 -10.52 -22.11 -29.21
C GLY A 256 -11.37 -21.38 -28.16
N TYR A 257 -11.03 -21.41 -26.88
CA TYR A 257 -11.85 -20.82 -25.81
C TYR A 257 -11.05 -20.46 -24.56
N TYR A 258 -11.64 -19.65 -23.69
CA TYR A 258 -11.09 -19.40 -22.37
C TYR A 258 -12.20 -19.37 -21.31
N GLY A 259 -11.84 -19.66 -20.08
CA GLY A 259 -12.71 -19.60 -18.91
C GLY A 259 -12.00 -18.91 -17.75
N GLN A 260 -12.73 -18.17 -16.93
CA GLN A 260 -12.19 -17.46 -15.79
C GLN A 260 -13.14 -17.55 -14.61
N VAL A 261 -12.59 -17.88 -13.45
CA VAL A 261 -13.29 -17.80 -12.17
C VAL A 261 -12.43 -17.05 -11.18
N GLY A 262 -13.03 -16.23 -10.34
CA GLY A 262 -12.27 -15.45 -9.37
C GLY A 262 -13.08 -14.98 -8.18
N TYR A 263 -12.36 -14.43 -7.22
CA TYR A 263 -12.89 -13.77 -6.05
C TYR A 263 -12.01 -12.57 -5.71
N ASN A 264 -12.62 -11.43 -5.42
CA ASN A 264 -11.96 -10.25 -4.88
C ASN A 264 -12.70 -9.79 -3.61
N ASN A 265 -11.97 -9.40 -2.57
CA ASN A 265 -12.58 -9.00 -1.29
C ASN A 265 -13.44 -7.73 -1.35
N PHE A 266 -13.32 -6.93 -2.41
CA PHE A 266 -14.16 -5.77 -2.71
C PHE A 266 -15.23 -6.10 -3.77
N TYR A 267 -14.85 -6.63 -4.93
CA TYR A 267 -15.77 -6.89 -6.06
C TYR A 267 -16.60 -8.18 -5.94
N GLY A 268 -16.19 -9.12 -5.09
CA GLY A 268 -16.88 -10.39 -4.87
C GLY A 268 -16.50 -11.48 -5.87
N TYR A 269 -17.44 -12.36 -6.20
CA TYR A 269 -17.19 -13.50 -7.10
C TYR A 269 -17.26 -13.09 -8.56
N ALA A 270 -16.31 -13.54 -9.36
CA ALA A 270 -16.24 -13.32 -10.80
C ALA A 270 -16.36 -14.66 -11.55
N LEU A 271 -17.16 -14.67 -12.61
CA LEU A 271 -17.28 -15.77 -13.56
C LEU A 271 -17.30 -15.21 -14.97
N GLY A 272 -16.41 -15.69 -15.82
CA GLY A 272 -16.33 -15.27 -17.21
C GLY A 272 -15.81 -16.36 -18.13
N GLY A 273 -15.93 -16.10 -19.42
CA GLY A 273 -15.44 -16.97 -20.47
C GLY A 273 -15.62 -16.34 -21.83
N GLY A 274 -14.99 -16.95 -22.83
CA GLY A 274 -15.07 -16.49 -24.20
C GLY A 274 -14.66 -17.57 -25.19
N TYR A 275 -14.94 -17.28 -26.46
CA TYR A 275 -14.72 -18.19 -27.57
C TYR A 275 -13.95 -17.47 -28.68
N THR A 276 -13.04 -18.21 -29.33
CA THR A 276 -12.28 -17.76 -30.49
C THR A 276 -12.89 -18.34 -31.76
N PHE A 277 -13.39 -17.46 -32.61
CA PHE A 277 -13.87 -17.76 -33.95
C PHE A 277 -12.74 -17.62 -34.97
N PHE A 278 -12.70 -18.56 -35.93
CA PHE A 278 -11.76 -18.55 -37.05
C PHE A 278 -10.27 -18.44 -36.63
N ASN A 279 -9.95 -18.89 -35.41
CA ASN A 279 -8.65 -18.75 -34.76
C ASN A 279 -8.08 -17.32 -34.72
N ARG A 280 -8.95 -16.30 -34.83
CA ARG A 280 -8.55 -14.88 -34.92
C ARG A 280 -9.39 -13.97 -34.05
N LEU A 281 -10.72 -14.14 -34.06
CA LEU A 281 -11.65 -13.27 -33.35
C LEU A 281 -12.07 -13.92 -32.03
N THR A 282 -11.58 -13.42 -30.90
CA THR A 282 -12.07 -13.83 -29.59
C THR A 282 -13.16 -12.87 -29.11
N VAL A 283 -14.28 -13.41 -28.63
CA VAL A 283 -15.34 -12.66 -27.95
C VAL A 283 -15.60 -13.31 -26.60
N GLY A 284 -15.78 -12.51 -25.56
CA GLY A 284 -16.08 -13.03 -24.23
C GLY A 284 -16.77 -12.04 -23.32
N ALA A 285 -17.24 -12.57 -22.20
CA ALA A 285 -17.96 -11.83 -21.18
C ALA A 285 -17.56 -12.32 -19.79
N LEU A 286 -17.65 -11.43 -18.82
CA LEU A 286 -17.44 -11.73 -17.41
C LEU A 286 -18.48 -11.00 -16.57
N MET A 287 -18.98 -11.67 -15.55
CA MET A 287 -19.92 -11.13 -14.58
C MET A 287 -19.31 -11.21 -13.19
N GLU A 288 -19.51 -10.15 -12.41
CA GLU A 288 -19.11 -10.08 -11.01
C GLU A 288 -20.28 -9.79 -10.10
N ILE A 289 -20.38 -10.55 -9.02
CA ILE A 289 -21.43 -10.42 -8.02
C ILE A 289 -20.80 -9.93 -6.72
N GLY A 290 -21.17 -8.72 -6.33
CA GLY A 290 -20.67 -8.04 -5.15
C GLY A 290 -21.07 -8.75 -3.85
N THR A 291 -20.07 -9.20 -3.11
CA THR A 291 -20.22 -9.80 -1.77
C THR A 291 -19.64 -8.94 -0.65
N GLY A 292 -18.97 -7.83 -1.00
CA GLY A 292 -18.42 -6.88 -0.03
C GLY A 292 -19.51 -6.08 0.69
N ALA A 293 -19.22 -5.60 1.90
CA ALA A 293 -20.18 -4.85 2.73
C ALA A 293 -20.74 -3.59 2.04
N SER A 294 -19.98 -2.99 1.12
CA SER A 294 -20.39 -1.79 0.37
C SER A 294 -21.02 -2.07 -1.00
N LEU A 295 -20.97 -3.31 -1.48
CA LEU A 295 -21.40 -3.70 -2.85
C LEU A 295 -22.38 -4.88 -2.82
N GLN A 296 -23.08 -5.08 -1.70
CA GLN A 296 -23.90 -6.27 -1.50
C GLN A 296 -25.00 -6.36 -2.56
N LYS A 297 -24.93 -7.41 -3.40
CA LYS A 297 -25.83 -7.68 -4.56
C LYS A 297 -25.68 -6.74 -5.76
N GLU A 298 -24.70 -5.85 -5.77
CA GLU A 298 -24.36 -5.08 -6.96
C GLU A 298 -23.69 -5.97 -7.99
N THR A 299 -24.10 -5.86 -9.26
CA THR A 299 -23.54 -6.67 -10.34
C THR A 299 -22.72 -5.80 -11.28
N SER A 300 -21.55 -6.30 -11.68
CA SER A 300 -20.74 -5.69 -12.74
C SER A 300 -20.62 -6.64 -13.92
N PHE A 301 -20.57 -6.09 -15.13
CA PHE A 301 -20.42 -6.85 -16.36
C PHE A 301 -19.24 -6.31 -17.15
N GLU A 302 -18.45 -7.22 -17.69
CA GLU A 302 -17.39 -6.95 -18.65
C GLU A 302 -17.69 -7.66 -19.96
N LEU A 303 -17.47 -6.96 -21.07
CA LEU A 303 -17.46 -7.51 -22.41
C LEU A 303 -16.10 -7.27 -23.02
N MET A 304 -15.58 -8.26 -23.73
CA MET A 304 -14.34 -8.13 -24.47
C MET A 304 -14.45 -8.73 -25.87
N ALA A 305 -13.77 -8.10 -26.81
CA ALA A 305 -13.52 -8.67 -28.12
C ALA A 305 -12.08 -8.37 -28.55
N SER A 306 -11.43 -9.33 -29.17
CA SER A 306 -10.07 -9.16 -29.69
C SER A 306 -9.93 -9.81 -31.05
N TYR A 307 -9.27 -9.13 -31.98
CA TYR A 307 -8.94 -9.64 -33.30
C TYR A 307 -7.42 -9.74 -33.44
N PHE A 308 -6.94 -10.96 -33.65
CA PHE A 308 -5.52 -11.24 -33.84
C PHE A 308 -5.14 -11.21 -35.32
N LEU A 309 -4.13 -10.39 -35.63
CA LEU A 309 -3.65 -10.11 -36.98
C LEU A 309 -2.50 -11.04 -37.38
N GLY A 310 -1.72 -11.56 -36.42
CA GLY A 310 -0.61 -12.46 -36.67
C GLY A 310 -1.03 -13.87 -37.12
N THR A 311 -0.07 -14.79 -37.09
CA THR A 311 -0.27 -16.21 -37.40
C THR A 311 -1.00 -16.89 -36.24
N PRO A 312 -2.15 -17.56 -36.45
CA PRO A 312 -2.99 -18.06 -35.36
C PRO A 312 -2.30 -18.92 -34.28
N GLY A 313 -1.22 -19.63 -34.63
CA GLY A 313 -0.42 -20.45 -33.71
C GLY A 313 0.51 -19.66 -32.77
N ASP A 314 0.78 -18.39 -33.05
CA ASP A 314 1.59 -17.53 -32.19
C ASP A 314 0.81 -16.95 -30.99
N ARG A 315 -0.51 -17.20 -30.93
CA ARG A 315 -1.35 -16.73 -29.84
C ARG A 315 -1.11 -17.53 -28.58
N HIS A 316 -1.48 -16.94 -27.44
CA HIS A 316 -1.63 -17.64 -26.17
C HIS A 316 -0.36 -18.33 -25.67
N LYS A 317 0.82 -17.80 -26.01
CA LYS A 317 2.09 -18.39 -25.56
C LYS A 317 2.13 -18.44 -24.03
N MET A 318 2.34 -19.64 -23.50
CA MET A 318 2.55 -19.85 -22.06
C MET A 318 3.79 -19.10 -21.59
N VAL A 319 3.76 -18.63 -20.34
CA VAL A 319 4.94 -18.06 -19.70
C VAL A 319 6.01 -19.15 -19.57
N GLY A 320 7.21 -18.88 -20.08
CA GLY A 320 8.31 -19.84 -20.08
C GLY A 320 8.17 -20.97 -21.10
N ASN A 321 7.32 -20.83 -22.13
CA ASN A 321 7.37 -21.74 -23.26
C ASN A 321 8.72 -21.54 -23.97
N ILE A 322 9.56 -22.57 -23.93
CA ILE A 322 10.80 -22.65 -24.68
C ILE A 322 10.38 -23.16 -26.06
N GLU A 323 9.98 -22.26 -26.95
CA GLU A 323 10.11 -22.60 -28.36
C GLU A 323 11.62 -22.74 -28.60
N GLU A 324 12.04 -23.93 -29.06
CA GLU A 324 13.33 -24.09 -29.74
C GLU A 324 13.41 -22.97 -30.76
N ASP A 325 14.46 -22.13 -30.69
CA ASP A 325 14.73 -21.10 -31.69
C ASP A 325 14.58 -21.77 -33.05
N VAL A 326 13.47 -21.49 -33.74
CA VAL A 326 13.27 -21.91 -35.12
C VAL A 326 14.45 -21.32 -35.86
N ASN A 327 15.21 -22.19 -36.52
CA ASN A 327 16.43 -21.81 -37.20
C ASN A 327 16.12 -20.62 -38.11
N PRO A 328 16.83 -19.48 -38.04
CA PRO A 328 16.55 -18.31 -38.86
C PRO A 328 16.48 -18.62 -40.36
N LEU A 329 17.08 -19.73 -40.79
CA LEU A 329 17.02 -20.25 -42.15
C LEU A 329 15.63 -20.81 -42.52
N GLU A 330 14.91 -21.41 -41.58
CA GLU A 330 13.58 -22.02 -41.81
C GLU A 330 12.48 -20.94 -41.90
N GLU A 331 12.62 -19.84 -41.15
CA GLU A 331 11.74 -18.65 -41.28
C GLU A 331 11.99 -17.87 -42.59
N ILE A 332 13.23 -17.93 -43.12
CA ILE A 332 13.57 -17.39 -44.45
C ILE A 332 12.98 -18.30 -45.54
N GLU A 333 13.11 -19.62 -45.43
CA GLU A 333 12.52 -20.58 -46.39
C GLU A 333 11.00 -20.46 -46.46
N LEU A 334 10.30 -20.32 -45.33
CA LEU A 334 8.84 -20.12 -45.30
C LEU A 334 8.41 -18.79 -45.95
N ARG A 335 9.20 -17.72 -45.78
CA ARG A 335 8.94 -16.44 -46.46
C ARG A 335 9.26 -16.49 -47.96
N GLU A 336 10.28 -17.25 -48.35
CA GLU A 336 10.61 -17.48 -49.75
C GLU A 336 9.51 -18.32 -50.42
N GLU A 337 9.02 -19.39 -49.77
CA GLU A 337 7.90 -20.19 -50.27
C GLU A 337 6.60 -19.38 -50.40
N ASP A 338 6.23 -18.57 -49.40
CA ASP A 338 5.03 -17.70 -49.50
C ASP A 338 5.18 -16.67 -50.64
N SER A 339 6.38 -16.14 -50.85
CA SER A 339 6.66 -15.22 -51.95
C SER A 339 6.64 -15.90 -53.33
N GLU A 340 7.11 -17.15 -53.41
CA GLU A 340 7.07 -17.95 -54.63
C GLU A 340 5.64 -18.40 -54.95
N VAL A 341 4.81 -18.69 -53.95
CA VAL A 341 3.38 -19.04 -54.13
C VAL A 341 2.58 -17.82 -54.60
N GLU A 342 2.86 -16.61 -54.08
CA GLU A 342 2.28 -15.36 -54.61
C GLU A 342 2.75 -15.08 -56.05
N GLU A 343 4.03 -15.34 -56.36
CA GLU A 343 4.57 -15.13 -57.71
C GLU A 343 4.05 -16.19 -58.72
N MET A 344 3.78 -17.41 -58.27
CA MET A 344 3.19 -18.50 -59.06
C MET A 344 1.69 -18.30 -59.28
N SER A 345 0.96 -17.79 -58.28
CA SER A 345 -0.45 -17.41 -58.39
C SER A 345 -0.66 -16.28 -59.40
N GLY A 346 0.28 -15.32 -59.46
CA GLY A 346 0.29 -14.25 -60.47
C GLY A 346 0.60 -14.71 -61.90
N LYS A 347 1.23 -15.88 -62.09
CA LYS A 347 1.66 -16.40 -63.41
C LYS A 347 0.65 -17.33 -64.09
N VAL A 348 -0.42 -17.75 -63.41
CA VAL A 348 -1.45 -18.65 -63.96
C VAL A 348 -2.59 -17.89 -64.68
N ALA A 349 -2.62 -16.55 -64.60
CA ALA A 349 -3.72 -15.75 -65.14
C ALA A 349 -3.59 -15.33 -66.62
N ASP A 350 -2.45 -15.53 -67.29
CA ASP A 350 -2.26 -15.06 -68.67
C ASP A 350 -1.87 -16.20 -69.63
N GLY A 351 -2.89 -16.85 -70.17
CA GLY A 351 -2.76 -17.77 -71.30
C GLY A 351 -4.00 -17.69 -72.19
N GLU A 352 -3.96 -16.84 -73.22
CA GLU A 352 -4.20 -17.20 -74.63
C GLU A 352 -4.34 -15.97 -75.56
N ASN A 353 -3.77 -16.14 -76.76
CA ASN A 353 -4.08 -15.48 -78.05
C ASN A 353 -3.31 -14.23 -78.53
N GLN A 354 -2.46 -14.56 -79.52
CA GLN A 354 -2.26 -13.93 -80.82
C GLN A 354 -1.29 -12.74 -80.97
N VAL A 355 -0.29 -13.03 -81.81
CA VAL A 355 0.82 -12.22 -82.23
C VAL A 355 0.36 -11.42 -83.44
N ASP A 356 0.30 -10.09 -83.31
CA ASP A 356 0.65 -9.13 -84.40
C ASP A 356 0.74 -7.67 -83.92
N GLU A 357 0.44 -7.38 -82.65
CA GLU A 357 0.54 -6.02 -82.06
C GLU A 357 1.85 -5.74 -81.30
N LYS A 358 2.92 -6.52 -81.54
CA LYS A 358 4.09 -6.57 -80.64
C LYS A 358 5.12 -5.46 -80.80
N LYS A 359 5.15 -4.69 -81.90
CA LYS A 359 6.22 -3.69 -82.12
C LYS A 359 5.92 -2.31 -81.53
N ASP A 360 4.66 -1.90 -81.48
CA ASP A 360 4.29 -0.58 -80.93
C ASP A 360 4.06 -0.65 -79.42
N ALA A 361 3.45 -1.72 -78.92
CA ALA A 361 3.28 -1.96 -77.49
C ALA A 361 4.61 -2.16 -76.72
N GLN A 362 5.69 -2.55 -77.41
CA GLN A 362 7.02 -2.69 -76.79
C GLN A 362 7.69 -1.33 -76.57
N LYS A 363 7.53 -0.36 -77.49
CA LYS A 363 8.04 1.01 -77.31
C LYS A 363 7.31 1.78 -76.21
N TYR A 364 5.99 1.62 -76.10
CA TYR A 364 5.21 2.24 -75.02
C TYR A 364 5.57 1.64 -73.64
N ARG A 365 5.74 0.32 -73.55
CA ARG A 365 6.20 -0.35 -72.32
C ARG A 365 7.62 0.05 -71.92
N GLU A 366 8.55 0.18 -72.87
CA GLU A 366 9.92 0.65 -72.58
C GLU A 366 9.94 2.11 -72.10
N ALA A 367 9.07 2.97 -72.62
CA ALA A 367 8.93 4.35 -72.17
C ALA A 367 8.31 4.43 -70.77
N GLU A 368 7.30 3.61 -70.47
CA GLU A 368 6.62 3.55 -69.17
C GLU A 368 7.55 2.96 -68.08
N VAL A 369 8.28 1.89 -68.39
CA VAL A 369 9.31 1.32 -67.48
C VAL A 369 10.43 2.32 -67.20
N LYS A 370 10.82 3.14 -68.18
CA LYS A 370 11.83 4.20 -67.99
C LYS A 370 11.29 5.36 -67.15
N GLN A 371 9.99 5.65 -67.22
CA GLN A 371 9.31 6.64 -66.39
C GLN A 371 9.17 6.12 -64.93
N GLN A 372 8.76 4.86 -64.75
CA GLN A 372 8.70 4.20 -63.45
C GLN A 372 10.08 4.15 -62.79
N ARG A 373 11.14 3.73 -63.49
CA ARG A 373 12.51 3.74 -62.95
C ARG A 373 12.99 5.12 -62.52
N LYS A 374 12.56 6.19 -63.20
CA LYS A 374 12.87 7.58 -62.79
C LYS A 374 12.10 7.98 -61.52
N ASN A 375 10.85 7.55 -61.40
CA ASN A 375 10.03 7.82 -60.21
C ASN A 375 10.53 7.01 -59.00
N GLU A 376 10.85 5.73 -59.19
CA GLU A 376 11.47 4.87 -58.17
C GLU A 376 12.81 5.42 -57.69
N LYS A 377 13.65 5.94 -58.61
CA LYS A 377 14.91 6.60 -58.23
C LYS A 377 14.66 7.86 -57.39
N LYS A 378 13.69 8.71 -57.75
CA LYS A 378 13.33 9.89 -56.96
C LYS A 378 12.77 9.54 -55.58
N VAL A 379 11.96 8.50 -55.49
CA VAL A 379 11.42 7.98 -54.22
C VAL A 379 12.54 7.43 -53.35
N ARG A 380 13.46 6.65 -53.92
CA ARG A 380 14.62 6.10 -53.22
C ARG A 380 15.58 7.19 -52.73
N ASP A 381 15.85 8.22 -53.55
CA ASP A 381 16.70 9.35 -53.17
C ASP A 381 16.04 10.19 -52.04
N SER A 382 14.71 10.35 -52.07
CA SER A 382 13.95 11.05 -51.02
C SER A 382 13.91 10.26 -49.71
N LEU A 383 13.74 8.94 -49.78
CA LEU A 383 13.81 8.03 -48.62
C LEU A 383 15.20 8.03 -48.00
N ALA A 384 16.26 8.03 -48.80
CA ALA A 384 17.63 8.10 -48.29
C ALA A 384 17.92 9.42 -47.56
N GLN A 385 17.36 10.54 -48.02
CA GLN A 385 17.48 11.83 -47.35
C GLN A 385 16.73 11.85 -46.01
N VAL A 386 15.49 11.33 -45.99
CA VAL A 386 14.69 11.22 -44.76
C VAL A 386 15.36 10.29 -43.74
N GLN A 387 15.91 9.16 -44.17
CA GLN A 387 16.67 8.24 -43.33
C GLN A 387 17.87 8.94 -42.66
N LYS A 388 18.60 9.74 -43.43
CA LYS A 388 19.78 10.47 -42.95
C LYS A 388 19.40 11.56 -41.94
N ASP A 389 18.27 12.23 -42.15
CA ASP A 389 17.75 13.25 -41.24
C ASP A 389 17.26 12.61 -39.94
N ILE A 390 16.55 11.47 -40.00
CA ILE A 390 16.15 10.67 -38.83
C ILE A 390 17.37 10.21 -38.03
N GLU A 391 18.38 9.64 -38.67
CA GLU A 391 19.62 9.21 -37.99
C GLU A 391 20.37 10.38 -37.33
N SER A 392 20.40 11.54 -37.99
CA SER A 392 21.06 12.73 -37.44
C SER A 392 20.31 13.28 -36.22
N THR A 393 18.99 13.18 -36.21
CA THR A 393 18.12 13.65 -35.13
C THR A 393 18.18 12.69 -33.94
N ALA A 394 18.10 11.39 -34.20
CA ALA A 394 18.27 10.34 -33.19
C ALA A 394 19.64 10.42 -32.49
N LYS A 395 20.73 10.68 -33.24
CA LYS A 395 22.07 10.89 -32.65
C LYS A 395 22.16 12.13 -31.78
N LYS A 396 21.42 13.20 -32.10
CA LYS A 396 21.37 14.42 -31.27
C LYS A 396 20.58 14.19 -29.99
N GLU A 397 19.42 13.54 -30.08
CA GLU A 397 18.59 13.19 -28.91
C GLU A 397 19.31 12.20 -27.99
N GLN A 398 19.98 11.19 -28.55
CA GLN A 398 20.77 10.24 -27.78
C GLN A 398 21.89 10.94 -26.98
N LYS A 399 22.59 11.92 -27.59
CA LYS A 399 23.61 12.72 -26.89
C LYS A 399 23.01 13.59 -25.77
N GLN A 400 21.83 14.16 -25.98
CA GLN A 400 21.14 14.94 -24.95
C GLN A 400 20.69 14.08 -23.78
N LEU A 401 20.12 12.90 -24.06
CA LEU A 401 19.73 11.93 -23.03
C LEU A 401 20.94 11.43 -22.24
N GLU A 402 22.07 11.17 -22.90
CA GLU A 402 23.31 10.76 -22.22
C GLU A 402 23.89 11.87 -21.32
N GLN A 403 23.78 13.14 -21.72
CA GLN A 403 24.15 14.27 -20.88
C GLN A 403 23.23 14.42 -19.66
N GLN A 404 21.91 14.32 -19.86
CA GLN A 404 20.94 14.37 -18.76
C GLN A 404 21.12 13.20 -17.78
N ALA A 405 21.42 12.00 -18.27
CA ALA A 405 21.72 10.84 -17.44
C ALA A 405 23.00 11.07 -16.60
N LYS A 406 24.07 11.61 -17.20
CA LYS A 406 25.32 11.95 -16.49
C LYS A 406 25.10 13.00 -15.40
N GLU A 407 24.27 14.00 -15.64
CA GLU A 407 23.91 15.00 -14.62
C GLU A 407 23.07 14.40 -13.49
N THR A 408 22.13 13.52 -13.83
CA THR A 408 21.27 12.86 -12.83
C THR A 408 22.08 11.94 -11.92
N VAL A 409 23.01 11.16 -12.49
CA VAL A 409 23.94 10.32 -11.72
C VAL A 409 24.84 11.16 -10.82
N LYS A 410 25.33 12.32 -11.29
CA LYS A 410 26.11 13.26 -10.45
C LYS A 410 25.29 13.83 -9.30
N LYS A 411 24.03 14.21 -9.55
CA LYS A 411 23.12 14.70 -8.50
C LYS A 411 22.82 13.61 -7.46
N GLN A 412 22.56 12.39 -7.91
CA GLN A 412 22.32 11.26 -7.01
C GLN A 412 23.54 10.94 -6.16
N ALA A 413 24.74 10.88 -6.74
CA ALA A 413 25.98 10.66 -6.00
C ALA A 413 26.26 11.76 -4.95
N ALA A 414 25.87 13.01 -5.23
CA ALA A 414 25.97 14.11 -4.27
C ALA A 414 24.98 13.96 -3.10
N ILE A 415 23.74 13.51 -3.37
CA ILE A 415 22.73 13.21 -2.35
C ILE A 415 23.18 12.04 -1.48
N ASP A 416 23.68 10.96 -2.08
CA ASP A 416 24.16 9.79 -1.35
C ASP A 416 25.34 10.14 -0.42
N LYS A 417 26.24 11.02 -0.88
CA LYS A 417 27.35 11.53 -0.06
C LYS A 417 26.87 12.39 1.10
N ALA A 418 25.86 13.24 0.89
CA ALA A 418 25.27 14.06 1.95
C ALA A 418 24.57 13.20 3.00
N ASN A 419 23.80 12.20 2.57
CA ASN A 419 23.12 11.25 3.45
C ASN A 419 24.11 10.41 4.27
N ALA A 420 25.23 9.99 3.67
CA ALA A 420 26.29 9.28 4.37
C ALA A 420 26.94 10.15 5.46
N GLN A 421 27.19 11.42 5.17
CA GLN A 421 27.71 12.39 6.15
C GLN A 421 26.72 12.63 7.31
N GLU A 422 25.43 12.77 7.00
CA GLU A 422 24.39 12.96 8.03
C GLU A 422 24.25 11.71 8.93
N ALA A 423 24.37 10.51 8.35
CA ALA A 423 24.36 9.26 9.10
C ALA A 423 25.58 9.12 10.03
N GLU A 424 26.75 9.58 9.59
CA GLU A 424 27.98 9.58 10.39
C GLU A 424 27.89 10.57 11.57
N ILE A 425 27.33 11.77 11.35
CA ILE A 425 27.07 12.75 12.41
C ILE A 425 26.08 12.18 13.44
N LYS A 426 24.97 11.59 12.99
CA LYS A 426 23.98 10.96 13.89
C LYS A 426 24.59 9.83 14.72
N ARG A 427 25.47 9.01 14.13
CA ARG A 427 26.19 7.94 14.85
C ARG A 427 27.16 8.49 15.90
N ALA A 428 27.85 9.60 15.60
CA ALA A 428 28.74 10.25 16.55
C ALA A 428 27.94 10.88 17.72
N GLU A 429 26.76 11.43 17.45
CA GLU A 429 25.86 11.99 18.47
C GLU A 429 25.27 10.89 19.37
N THR A 430 24.80 9.77 18.81
CA THR A 430 24.33 8.64 19.62
C THR A 430 25.44 8.03 20.46
N ALA A 431 26.66 7.88 19.93
CA ALA A 431 27.79 7.39 20.70
C ALA A 431 28.13 8.30 21.90
N LYS A 432 28.10 9.63 21.72
CA LYS A 432 28.26 10.59 22.82
C LYS A 432 27.13 10.51 23.85
N ALA A 433 25.88 10.34 23.40
CA ALA A 433 24.74 10.21 24.29
C ALA A 433 24.80 8.92 25.12
N GLU A 434 25.24 7.80 24.53
CA GLU A 434 25.45 6.53 25.23
C GLU A 434 26.58 6.63 26.27
N GLU A 435 27.68 7.32 25.95
CA GLU A 435 28.78 7.55 26.88
C GLU A 435 28.32 8.39 28.09
N GLN A 436 27.55 9.45 27.84
CA GLN A 436 26.96 10.27 28.91
C GLN A 436 25.95 9.48 29.75
N ALA A 437 25.14 8.62 29.14
CA ALA A 437 24.21 7.75 29.86
C ALA A 437 24.95 6.76 30.77
N LYS A 438 26.04 6.13 30.27
CA LYS A 438 26.89 5.24 31.07
C LYS A 438 27.55 5.98 32.24
N ALA A 439 28.06 7.19 32.01
CA ALA A 439 28.64 8.01 33.06
C ALA A 439 27.61 8.39 34.15
N LYS A 440 26.37 8.66 33.76
CA LYS A 440 25.28 8.99 34.68
C LYS A 440 24.85 7.78 35.52
N ILE A 441 24.76 6.60 34.91
CA ILE A 441 24.47 5.34 35.62
C ILE A 441 25.57 5.03 36.63
N ALA A 442 26.85 5.14 36.24
CA ALA A 442 27.98 4.92 37.15
C ALA A 442 28.00 5.91 38.33
N PHE A 443 27.61 7.17 38.08
CA PHE A 443 27.47 8.18 39.13
C PHE A 443 26.33 7.85 40.11
N GLU A 444 25.17 7.44 39.61
CA GLU A 444 24.02 7.04 40.44
C GLU A 444 24.31 5.78 41.28
N GLU A 445 25.06 4.82 40.74
CA GLU A 445 25.52 3.64 41.48
C GLU A 445 26.50 4.00 42.60
N ALA A 446 27.44 4.93 42.34
CA ALA A 446 28.36 5.43 43.37
C ALA A 446 27.63 6.21 44.48
N GLU A 447 26.62 7.01 44.13
CA GLU A 447 25.73 7.70 45.08
C GLU A 447 24.95 6.70 45.95
N LYS A 448 24.39 5.64 45.36
CA LYS A 448 23.69 4.57 46.10
C LYS A 448 24.63 3.84 47.05
N ALA A 449 25.84 3.51 46.61
CA ALA A 449 26.85 2.86 47.46
C ALA A 449 27.26 3.75 48.64
N ASN A 450 27.43 5.06 48.43
CA ASN A 450 27.74 6.01 49.51
C ASN A 450 26.57 6.19 50.49
N LYS A 451 25.32 6.21 50.01
CA LYS A 451 24.14 6.24 50.88
C LYS A 451 24.00 4.97 51.70
N ALA A 452 24.27 3.80 51.12
CA ALA A 452 24.28 2.52 51.84
C ALA A 452 25.33 2.51 52.96
N ARG A 453 26.57 2.96 52.69
CA ARG A 453 27.63 3.08 53.72
C ARG A 453 27.24 4.02 54.88
N LYS A 454 26.57 5.14 54.58
CA LYS A 454 26.06 6.05 55.61
C LYS A 454 24.94 5.41 56.45
N MET A 455 24.05 4.65 55.81
CA MET A 455 22.98 3.92 56.49
C MET A 455 23.52 2.82 57.41
N ASP A 456 24.56 2.09 56.99
CA ASP A 456 25.20 1.06 57.82
C ASP A 456 25.87 1.67 59.06
N SER A 457 26.52 2.84 58.92
CA SER A 457 27.11 3.58 60.05
C SER A 457 26.05 4.08 61.04
N ILE A 458 24.91 4.58 60.56
CA ILE A 458 23.78 5.00 61.41
C ILE A 458 23.14 3.80 62.12
N THR A 459 23.05 2.66 61.45
CA THR A 459 22.47 1.43 62.01
C THR A 459 23.37 0.85 63.11
N GLN A 460 24.69 0.91 62.96
CA GLN A 460 25.64 0.54 64.01
C GLN A 460 25.53 1.47 65.24
N GLY A 461 25.37 2.79 65.04
CA GLY A 461 25.15 3.74 66.14
C GLY A 461 23.86 3.49 66.91
N LYS A 462 22.74 3.25 66.21
CA LYS A 462 21.44 2.96 66.85
C LYS A 462 21.42 1.62 67.59
N ASN A 463 22.14 0.62 67.11
CA ASN A 463 22.25 -0.67 67.79
C ASN A 463 23.08 -0.59 69.08
N ALA A 464 24.11 0.28 69.13
CA ALA A 464 24.87 0.55 70.35
C ALA A 464 24.00 1.28 71.40
N GLU A 465 23.25 2.30 70.98
CA GLU A 465 22.33 3.05 71.83
C GLU A 465 21.18 2.17 72.38
N LYS A 466 20.63 1.28 71.55
CA LYS A 466 19.59 0.32 71.96
C LYS A 466 20.11 -0.72 72.97
N LEU A 467 21.40 -1.08 72.88
CA LEU A 467 22.04 -2.00 73.82
C LEU A 467 22.33 -1.33 75.18
N GLU A 468 22.65 -0.04 75.19
CA GLU A 468 22.75 0.75 76.44
C GLU A 468 21.38 0.95 77.10
N LEU A 469 20.35 1.29 76.31
CA LEU A 469 18.98 1.45 76.82
C LEU A 469 18.43 0.13 77.43
N GLN A 470 18.78 -1.02 76.83
CA GLN A 470 18.43 -2.33 77.40
C GLN A 470 19.16 -2.62 78.71
N LYS A 471 20.45 -2.25 78.84
CA LYS A 471 21.18 -2.37 80.11
C LYS A 471 20.60 -1.47 81.20
N GLU A 472 20.08 -0.31 80.83
CA GLU A 472 19.44 0.63 81.76
C GLU A 472 18.05 0.17 82.20
N GLN A 473 17.23 -0.33 81.28
CA GLN A 473 15.94 -0.97 81.61
C GLN A 473 16.10 -2.23 82.46
N GLN A 474 17.20 -2.97 82.28
CA GLN A 474 17.50 -4.14 83.11
C GLN A 474 17.90 -3.75 84.54
N ARG A 475 18.57 -2.60 84.73
CA ARG A 475 18.85 -2.00 86.05
C ARG A 475 17.59 -1.47 86.75
N GLU A 476 16.62 -0.95 86.00
CA GLU A 476 15.32 -0.54 86.55
C GLU A 476 14.45 -1.75 86.94
N MET A 477 14.44 -2.82 86.14
CA MET A 477 13.73 -4.07 86.45
C MET A 477 14.28 -4.78 87.70
N ASP A 478 15.60 -4.73 87.92
CA ASP A 478 16.24 -5.26 89.14
C ASP A 478 15.88 -4.42 90.39
N SER A 479 15.54 -3.14 90.23
CA SER A 479 15.09 -2.24 91.32
C SER A 479 13.61 -2.38 91.68
N ILE A 480 12.77 -2.88 90.76
CA ILE A 480 11.32 -3.06 90.97
C ILE A 480 10.98 -4.47 91.50
N ALA A 481 11.87 -5.45 91.34
CA ALA A 481 11.67 -6.82 91.86
C ALA A 481 11.83 -6.98 93.39
N GLN A 482 12.26 -5.94 94.12
CA GLN A 482 12.31 -5.93 95.60
C GLN A 482 11.08 -5.31 96.27
N ALA A 483 10.15 -4.73 95.51
CA ALA A 483 8.94 -4.14 96.06
C ALA A 483 7.70 -4.93 95.62
N SER A 484 7.13 -5.65 96.60
CA SER A 484 5.71 -5.99 96.68
C SER A 484 5.24 -7.26 95.95
N ALA A 485 5.46 -8.38 96.63
CA ALA A 485 4.51 -9.48 96.68
C ALA A 485 3.26 -9.10 97.50
N ASN A 486 2.06 -9.23 96.92
CA ASN A 486 0.78 -9.68 97.52
C ASN A 486 -0.46 -9.07 96.85
N GLY A 487 -1.45 -9.91 96.49
CA GLY A 487 -2.86 -9.61 96.79
C GLY A 487 -3.88 -9.30 95.67
N ILE A 488 -4.32 -10.31 94.90
CA ILE A 488 -5.73 -10.81 94.78
C ILE A 488 -6.89 -9.95 94.16
N ARG A 489 -7.56 -10.57 93.14
CA ARG A 489 -9.02 -10.70 92.76
C ARG A 489 -9.68 -9.92 91.57
N LYS A 490 -10.23 -10.75 90.64
CA LYS A 490 -11.54 -10.80 89.88
C LYS A 490 -12.35 -9.49 89.68
N ASP A 491 -13.02 -9.20 88.56
CA ASP A 491 -14.07 -9.99 87.86
C ASP A 491 -14.48 -9.41 86.47
N ASN A 492 -15.18 -10.24 85.69
CA ASN A 492 -15.96 -10.12 84.44
C ASN A 492 -16.32 -8.76 83.81
N SER A 493 -16.31 -8.71 82.46
CA SER A 493 -17.50 -8.49 81.59
C SER A 493 -17.15 -8.30 80.08
N LYS A 494 -17.84 -9.05 79.20
CA LYS A 494 -18.15 -8.63 77.81
C LYS A 494 -19.42 -7.74 77.87
N PRO A 495 -19.88 -7.03 76.80
CA PRO A 495 -19.42 -6.94 75.41
C PRO A 495 -19.34 -5.49 74.87
N ASN A 496 -18.81 -5.23 73.65
CA ASN A 496 -19.55 -4.35 72.74
C ASN A 496 -19.15 -4.44 71.26
N VAL A 497 -20.19 -4.41 70.44
CA VAL A 497 -20.23 -4.17 69.00
C VAL A 497 -19.81 -2.71 68.75
N GLN A 498 -18.87 -2.47 67.82
CA GLN A 498 -18.59 -1.12 67.33
C GLN A 498 -19.06 -0.96 65.88
N VAL A 499 -19.89 0.07 65.73
CA VAL A 499 -20.59 0.55 64.54
C VAL A 499 -19.59 0.98 63.47
N LYS A 500 -19.74 0.46 62.24
CA LYS A 500 -19.04 0.95 61.03
C LYS A 500 -19.38 2.42 60.81
N GLN A 501 -18.45 3.33 61.08
CA GLN A 501 -18.51 4.70 60.56
C GLN A 501 -18.39 4.65 59.03
N VAL A 502 -19.39 5.20 58.34
CA VAL A 502 -19.33 5.46 56.90
C VAL A 502 -18.41 6.65 56.69
N GLU A 503 -17.16 6.38 56.30
CA GLU A 503 -16.21 7.43 55.91
C GLU A 503 -16.76 8.16 54.68
N ILE A 504 -17.09 9.45 54.82
CA ILE A 504 -17.54 10.31 53.71
C ILE A 504 -16.31 10.62 52.86
N ILE A 505 -16.22 10.00 51.69
CA ILE A 505 -15.08 10.17 50.78
C ILE A 505 -15.44 11.21 49.73
N THR A 506 -14.85 12.40 49.85
CA THR A 506 -14.93 13.44 48.82
C THR A 506 -13.81 13.26 47.79
N PRO A 507 -14.12 13.22 46.47
CA PRO A 507 -13.12 13.23 45.41
C PRO A 507 -12.26 14.50 45.46
N GLN A 508 -10.96 14.37 45.22
CA GLN A 508 -10.05 15.51 45.12
C GLN A 508 -10.26 16.25 43.79
N LYS A 509 -10.01 17.58 43.75
CA LYS A 509 -10.15 18.38 42.53
C LYS A 509 -9.25 17.84 41.41
N GLY A 510 -9.84 17.37 40.30
CA GLY A 510 -9.14 16.76 39.16
C GLY A 510 -8.98 15.23 39.23
N GLU A 511 -9.50 14.58 40.27
CA GLU A 511 -9.47 13.12 40.43
C GLU A 511 -10.56 12.44 39.57
N LYS A 512 -10.16 11.55 38.66
CA LYS A 512 -11.09 10.63 38.01
C LYS A 512 -11.50 9.55 39.01
N TYR A 513 -12.77 9.57 39.42
CA TYR A 513 -13.34 8.72 40.46
C TYR A 513 -14.74 8.26 40.04
N GLU A 514 -15.02 6.97 40.19
CA GLU A 514 -16.37 6.41 39.98
C GLU A 514 -16.72 5.53 41.20
N GLU A 515 -17.93 5.69 41.72
CA GLU A 515 -18.46 4.91 42.85
C GLU A 515 -19.73 4.18 42.42
N ILE A 516 -19.82 2.91 42.79
CA ILE A 516 -20.98 2.06 42.51
C ILE A 516 -21.39 1.25 43.75
N GLN A 517 -22.66 0.89 43.84
CA GLN A 517 -23.13 -0.15 44.77
C GLN A 517 -22.66 -1.53 44.28
N ILE A 518 -22.56 -2.52 45.19
CA ILE A 518 -22.19 -3.91 44.86
C ILE A 518 -22.87 -4.38 43.56
N GLU A 519 -22.03 -4.90 42.66
CA GLU A 519 -22.38 -5.51 41.37
C GLU A 519 -21.76 -6.92 41.35
N ASP A 520 -22.40 -7.89 40.70
CA ASP A 520 -22.08 -9.32 40.80
C ASP A 520 -20.57 -9.61 40.64
N GLY A 521 -20.00 -10.30 41.63
CA GLY A 521 -18.60 -10.73 41.64
C GLY A 521 -17.57 -9.70 42.14
N LEU A 522 -17.97 -8.47 42.49
CA LEU A 522 -17.07 -7.45 43.07
C LEU A 522 -17.19 -7.33 44.59
N VAL A 523 -16.05 -7.26 45.26
CA VAL A 523 -15.96 -7.11 46.72
C VAL A 523 -15.81 -5.62 47.06
N PRO A 524 -16.59 -5.07 48.03
CA PRO A 524 -16.51 -3.66 48.41
C PRO A 524 -15.08 -3.19 48.67
N GLY A 525 -14.67 -2.07 48.10
CA GLY A 525 -13.29 -1.57 48.20
C GLY A 525 -12.92 -0.61 47.06
N PHE A 526 -11.63 -0.29 46.96
CA PHE A 526 -11.08 0.66 45.99
C PHE A 526 -10.18 -0.06 44.99
N TYR A 527 -10.53 0.00 43.71
CA TYR A 527 -9.83 -0.65 42.62
C TYR A 527 -9.00 0.38 41.86
N LEU A 528 -7.70 0.13 41.71
CA LEU A 528 -6.80 0.97 40.94
C LEU A 528 -6.85 0.56 39.46
N ILE A 529 -7.70 1.21 38.67
CA ILE A 529 -7.94 0.89 37.26
C ILE A 529 -6.81 1.45 36.39
N ALA A 530 -6.25 0.62 35.52
CA ALA A 530 -5.27 1.01 34.52
C ALA A 530 -5.93 1.34 33.18
N ASN A 531 -6.92 0.56 32.73
CA ASN A 531 -7.68 0.88 31.51
C ASN A 531 -9.03 0.14 31.43
N VAL A 532 -9.89 0.55 30.50
CA VAL A 532 -11.22 -0.02 30.24
C VAL A 532 -11.44 -0.19 28.74
N PHE A 533 -11.90 -1.36 28.30
CA PHE A 533 -12.03 -1.70 26.88
C PHE A 533 -13.42 -2.25 26.54
N SER A 534 -14.02 -1.74 25.46
CA SER A 534 -15.26 -2.30 24.90
C SER A 534 -15.01 -3.58 24.09
N THR A 535 -13.86 -3.70 23.43
CA THR A 535 -13.50 -4.84 22.58
C THR A 535 -12.54 -5.81 23.28
N LYS A 536 -12.74 -7.12 23.09
CA LYS A 536 -11.88 -8.16 23.67
C LYS A 536 -10.43 -8.11 23.15
N THR A 537 -10.20 -7.76 21.88
CA THR A 537 -8.87 -7.75 21.26
C THR A 537 -7.90 -6.78 21.94
N TYR A 538 -8.30 -5.51 22.12
CA TYR A 538 -7.45 -4.52 22.79
C TYR A 538 -7.26 -4.82 24.28
N PHE A 539 -8.28 -5.40 24.92
CA PHE A 539 -8.19 -5.88 26.29
C PHE A 539 -7.10 -6.95 26.47
N GLU A 540 -7.08 -7.99 25.62
CA GLU A 540 -6.08 -9.06 25.71
C GLU A 540 -4.66 -8.57 25.36
N ALA A 541 -4.54 -7.67 24.38
CA ALA A 541 -3.26 -7.06 24.02
C ALA A 541 -2.68 -6.24 25.19
N PHE A 542 -3.50 -5.41 25.84
CA PHE A 542 -3.09 -4.61 26.98
C PHE A 542 -2.74 -5.46 28.20
N LYS A 543 -3.52 -6.52 28.47
CA LYS A 543 -3.24 -7.48 29.54
C LYS A 543 -1.90 -8.18 29.32
N SER A 544 -1.65 -8.66 28.10
CA SER A 544 -0.37 -9.28 27.72
C SER A 544 0.81 -8.32 27.89
N HIS A 545 0.64 -7.06 27.48
CA HIS A 545 1.66 -6.02 27.67
C HIS A 545 2.01 -5.79 29.15
N LEU A 546 1.02 -5.80 30.06
CA LEU A 546 1.29 -5.66 31.50
C LEU A 546 2.05 -6.87 32.05
N ILE A 547 1.67 -8.09 31.64
CA ILE A 547 2.34 -9.33 32.06
C ILE A 547 3.81 -9.34 31.60
N LEU A 548 4.07 -8.93 30.36
CA LEU A 548 5.44 -8.81 29.82
C LEU A 548 6.29 -7.81 30.60
N ASN A 549 5.68 -6.75 31.14
CA ASN A 549 6.36 -5.75 31.97
C ASN A 549 6.41 -6.14 33.46
N GLY A 550 6.16 -7.41 33.81
CA GLY A 550 6.27 -7.93 35.18
C GLY A 550 5.13 -7.51 36.11
N ILE A 551 4.01 -7.03 35.56
CA ILE A 551 2.80 -6.67 36.30
C ILE A 551 1.76 -7.77 36.08
N GLN A 552 1.17 -8.29 37.15
CA GLN A 552 0.04 -9.22 37.05
C GLN A 552 -1.28 -8.45 37.18
N PRO A 553 -1.93 -8.05 36.05
CA PRO A 553 -3.21 -7.36 36.11
C PRO A 553 -4.34 -8.30 36.51
N LEU A 554 -5.31 -7.75 37.23
CA LEU A 554 -6.59 -8.38 37.51
C LEU A 554 -7.68 -7.73 36.66
N THR A 555 -8.78 -8.45 36.42
CA THR A 555 -9.80 -8.03 35.47
C THR A 555 -11.21 -8.35 35.94
N PHE A 556 -12.17 -7.50 35.59
CA PHE A 556 -13.60 -7.78 35.72
C PHE A 556 -14.36 -7.19 34.54
N LYS A 557 -15.55 -7.72 34.26
CA LYS A 557 -16.44 -7.19 33.22
C LYS A 557 -17.67 -6.59 33.89
N ARG A 558 -18.04 -5.38 33.52
CA ARG A 558 -19.26 -4.75 34.07
C ARG A 558 -20.49 -5.19 33.31
N SER A 559 -21.55 -5.51 34.04
CA SER A 559 -22.85 -5.88 33.47
C SER A 559 -23.56 -4.68 32.84
N LYS A 560 -23.38 -3.48 33.42
CA LYS A 560 -24.02 -2.24 32.97
C LYS A 560 -23.67 -1.81 31.54
N ASN A 561 -22.39 -1.91 31.16
CA ASN A 561 -21.89 -1.43 29.86
C ASN A 561 -21.19 -2.52 29.04
N GLY A 562 -21.01 -3.72 29.58
CA GLY A 562 -20.33 -4.83 28.91
C GLY A 562 -18.82 -4.63 28.72
N PHE A 563 -18.21 -3.59 29.31
CA PHE A 563 -16.79 -3.30 29.12
C PHE A 563 -15.90 -4.10 30.07
N ASN A 564 -14.68 -4.39 29.61
CA ASN A 564 -13.66 -5.12 30.35
C ASN A 564 -12.71 -4.13 31.05
N TYR A 565 -12.65 -4.21 32.38
CA TYR A 565 -11.83 -3.36 33.23
C TYR A 565 -10.55 -4.11 33.59
N VAL A 566 -9.41 -3.43 33.47
CA VAL A 566 -8.09 -3.93 33.87
C VAL A 566 -7.60 -3.10 35.05
N TYR A 567 -7.32 -3.75 36.17
CA TYR A 567 -6.90 -3.09 37.40
C TYR A 567 -5.64 -3.72 37.99
N LEU A 568 -4.82 -2.89 38.64
CA LEU A 568 -3.51 -3.30 39.16
C LEU A 568 -3.63 -3.94 40.54
N LYS A 569 -4.48 -3.39 41.41
CA LYS A 569 -4.71 -3.90 42.78
C LYS A 569 -6.02 -3.36 43.38
N ARG A 570 -6.60 -4.10 44.32
CA ARG A 570 -7.71 -3.66 45.20
C ARG A 570 -7.16 -3.27 46.58
N TYR A 571 -7.68 -2.19 47.14
CA TYR A 571 -7.37 -1.68 48.48
C TYR A 571 -8.63 -1.60 49.34
N ASN A 572 -8.46 -1.71 50.66
CA ASN A 572 -9.55 -1.54 51.62
C ASN A 572 -9.74 -0.06 52.03
N VAL A 573 -8.70 0.76 51.89
CA VAL A 573 -8.66 2.15 52.35
C VAL A 573 -8.28 3.09 51.19
N ILE A 574 -9.02 4.19 51.01
CA ILE A 574 -8.80 5.14 49.91
C ILE A 574 -7.41 5.76 49.92
N LYS A 575 -6.84 6.00 51.11
CA LYS A 575 -5.49 6.55 51.28
C LYS A 575 -4.42 5.68 50.62
N GLU A 576 -4.55 4.36 50.73
CA GLU A 576 -3.62 3.41 50.11
C GLU A 576 -3.78 3.37 48.58
N ALA A 577 -5.02 3.43 48.09
CA ALA A 577 -5.30 3.49 46.65
C ALA A 577 -4.74 4.76 46.01
N ARG A 578 -4.87 5.92 46.68
CA ARG A 578 -4.29 7.19 46.22
C ARG A 578 -2.77 7.14 46.25
N ALA A 579 -2.15 6.66 47.34
CA ALA A 579 -0.70 6.50 47.41
C ALA A 579 -0.16 5.59 46.29
N ALA A 580 -0.88 4.52 45.95
CA ALA A 580 -0.53 3.65 44.84
C ALA A 580 -0.67 4.32 43.46
N ARG A 581 -1.73 5.10 43.24
CA ARG A 581 -1.91 5.91 42.02
C ARG A 581 -0.78 6.93 41.86
N ASP A 582 -0.54 7.72 42.91
CA ASP A 582 0.36 8.87 42.88
C ASP A 582 1.83 8.44 42.76
N SER A 583 2.18 7.28 43.34
CA SER A 583 3.50 6.66 43.17
C SER A 583 3.67 5.91 41.85
N LYS A 584 2.71 5.99 40.90
CA LYS A 584 2.75 5.23 39.64
C LYS A 584 2.90 3.72 39.89
N PHE A 585 2.12 3.23 40.85
CA PHE A 585 2.16 1.87 41.39
C PHE A 585 3.57 1.46 41.86
N GLY A 586 4.22 2.31 42.67
CA GLY A 586 5.59 2.13 43.12
C GLY A 586 6.63 2.18 42.00
N GLY A 587 6.39 3.02 40.98
CA GLY A 587 7.20 3.16 39.77
C GLY A 587 7.07 2.01 38.77
N LYS A 588 6.25 0.99 39.07
CA LYS A 588 6.09 -0.18 38.19
C LYS A 588 5.20 0.11 36.99
N TYR A 589 4.28 1.08 37.07
CA TYR A 589 3.34 1.39 35.99
C TYR A 589 3.35 2.88 35.63
N SER A 590 3.85 3.22 34.43
CA SER A 590 4.01 4.61 33.98
C SER A 590 2.71 5.27 33.45
N GLY A 591 1.72 4.47 33.08
CA GLY A 591 0.45 4.97 32.53
C GLY A 591 -0.44 5.68 33.55
N ASP A 592 -1.56 6.21 33.08
CA ASP A 592 -2.55 6.84 33.94
C ASP A 592 -3.42 5.80 34.63
N THR A 593 -3.70 6.04 35.91
CA THR A 593 -4.56 5.18 36.73
C THR A 593 -5.60 6.01 37.45
N TRP A 594 -6.74 5.40 37.72
CA TRP A 594 -7.85 6.06 38.41
C TRP A 594 -8.55 5.10 39.37
N ILE A 595 -9.33 5.64 40.32
CA ILE A 595 -9.88 4.86 41.43
C ILE A 595 -11.36 4.58 41.16
N PHE A 596 -11.72 3.29 41.20
CA PHE A 596 -13.08 2.80 41.11
C PHE A 596 -13.52 2.22 42.47
N ARG A 597 -14.54 2.79 43.10
CA ARG A 597 -15.04 2.37 44.42
C ARG A 597 -16.28 1.51 44.29
N VAL A 598 -16.29 0.40 45.02
CA VAL A 598 -17.47 -0.44 45.22
C VAL A 598 -17.89 -0.30 46.68
N VAL A 599 -19.12 0.18 46.93
CA VAL A 599 -19.69 0.33 48.27
C VAL A 599 -20.60 -0.84 48.63
N GLN A 600 -20.54 -1.26 49.89
CA GLN A 600 -21.47 -2.24 50.43
C GLN A 600 -22.87 -1.62 50.49
N LYS A 601 -23.89 -2.39 50.09
CA LYS A 601 -25.29 -1.96 50.10
C LYS A 601 -25.80 -1.71 51.52
#